data_AF-A0A3M4S8L1-F1
#
_entry.id   AF-A0A3M4S8L1-F1
#
_cell.length_a   1.000
_cell.length_b   1.000
_cell.length_c   1.000
_cell.angle_alpha   90.00
_cell.angle_beta   90.00
_cell.angle_gamma   90.00
#
_symmetry.space_group_name_H-M   'P 1'
#
loop_
_entity.id
_entity.type
_entity.pdbx_description
1 polymer ?
#
loop_
_entity_poly.entity_id
_entity_poly.type
_entity_poly.pdbx_seq_one_letter_code
_entity_poly.pdbx_strand_id
1 'polypeptide(L)' 'MLGALVDVGGQAGLKVAGGLRTFEEARAYMAMARGRFGPQWVNIRRVRLGGSSLLDDLLARLGLLEASSSGF' A
#
# COMPACT_ATOMS: atom_id res chain seq x y z
N MET A 1 -13.92 -1.43 -5.34
CA MET A 1 -13.64 -0.25 -4.49
C MET A 1 -13.11 0.95 -5.26
N LEU A 2 -11.99 0.85 -6.01
CA LEU A 2 -11.47 2.00 -6.78
C LEU A 2 -12.46 2.52 -7.85
N GLY A 3 -13.22 1.64 -8.50
CA GLY A 3 -14.32 2.04 -9.40
C GLY A 3 -15.37 2.90 -8.70
N ALA A 4 -15.90 2.43 -7.56
CA ALA A 4 -16.85 3.21 -6.76
C ALA A 4 -16.29 4.57 -6.30
N LEU A 5 -14.98 4.67 -6.02
CA LEU A 5 -14.34 5.96 -5.72
C LEU A 5 -14.35 6.90 -6.93
N VAL A 6 -14.20 6.38 -8.15
CA VAL A 6 -14.33 7.17 -9.38
C VAL A 6 -15.76 7.68 -9.54
N ASP A 7 -16.75 6.84 -9.29
CA ASP A 7 -18.17 7.18 -9.45
C ASP A 7 -18.58 8.37 -8.54
N VAL A 8 -17.94 8.51 -7.38
CA VAL A 8 -18.15 9.64 -6.45
C VAL A 8 -17.11 10.75 -6.60
N GLY A 9 -16.34 10.79 -7.70
CA GLY A 9 -15.37 11.84 -7.99
C GLY A 9 -14.12 11.86 -7.11
N GLY A 10 -13.73 10.71 -6.54
CA GLY A 10 -12.52 10.58 -5.75
C GLY A 10 -12.57 11.31 -4.40
N GLN A 11 -13.77 11.58 -3.88
CA GLN A 11 -14.00 12.39 -2.68
C GLN A 11 -13.64 11.66 -1.36
N ALA A 12 -13.63 10.33 -1.34
CA ALA A 12 -13.16 9.54 -0.21
C ALA A 12 -11.70 9.03 -0.42
N GLY A 13 -11.15 8.33 0.57
CA GLY A 13 -9.83 7.70 0.50
C GLY A 13 -9.89 6.17 0.37
N LEU A 14 -8.76 5.56 0.04
CA LEU A 14 -8.53 4.12 0.03
C LEU A 14 -7.70 3.72 1.25
N LYS A 15 -8.18 2.73 2.01
CA LYS A 15 -7.37 1.97 2.96
C LYS A 15 -7.32 0.51 2.49
N VAL A 16 -6.13 0.03 2.14
CA VAL A 16 -5.89 -1.40 1.87
C VAL A 16 -5.39 -2.03 3.15
N ALA A 17 -6.09 -3.04 3.67
CA ALA A 17 -5.70 -3.71 4.90
C ALA A 17 -6.12 -5.18 4.88
N GLY A 18 -5.39 -6.00 5.65
CA GLY A 18 -5.61 -7.44 5.75
C GLY A 18 -4.76 -8.21 4.75
N GLY A 19 -3.77 -8.95 5.25
CA GLY A 19 -2.92 -9.82 4.41
C GLY A 19 -1.97 -9.11 3.45
N LEU A 20 -1.79 -7.79 3.54
CA LEU A 20 -0.79 -7.05 2.78
C LEU A 20 0.59 -7.25 3.42
N ARG A 21 1.51 -7.94 2.73
CA ARG A 21 2.76 -8.44 3.32
C ARG A 21 4.02 -7.91 2.65
N THR A 22 3.96 -7.53 1.37
CA THR A 22 5.17 -7.19 0.60
C THR A 22 5.10 -5.81 -0.06
N PHE A 23 6.27 -5.22 -0.30
CA PHE A 23 6.45 -3.98 -1.05
C PHE A 23 5.77 -4.04 -2.41
N GLU A 24 5.85 -5.16 -3.13
CA GLU A 24 5.32 -5.32 -4.48
C GLU A 24 3.80 -5.28 -4.49
N GLU A 25 3.16 -5.94 -3.52
CA GLU A 25 1.71 -5.83 -3.33
C GLU A 25 1.31 -4.38 -3.01
N ALA A 26 2.01 -3.75 -2.05
CA ALA A 26 1.78 -2.35 -1.68
C ALA A 26 1.94 -1.39 -2.87
N ARG A 27 2.99 -1.59 -3.67
CA ARG A 27 3.29 -0.84 -4.88
C ARG A 27 2.21 -1.00 -5.93
N ALA A 28 1.67 -2.21 -6.11
CA ALA A 28 0.58 -2.46 -7.06
C ALA A 28 -0.66 -1.63 -6.69
N TYR A 29 -1.05 -1.58 -5.41
CA TYR A 29 -2.18 -0.75 -4.98
C TYR A 29 -1.93 0.75 -5.18
N MET A 30 -0.73 1.23 -4.86
CA MET A 30 -0.35 2.63 -5.10
C MET A 30 -0.36 2.97 -6.60
N ALA A 31 0.10 2.07 -7.46
CA ALA A 31 0.10 2.25 -8.91
C ALA A 31 -1.32 2.30 -9.47
N MET A 32 -2.22 1.42 -9.02
CA MET A 32 -3.64 1.44 -9.42
C MET A 32 -4.33 2.74 -9.02
N ALA A 33 -4.15 3.20 -7.78
CA ALA A 33 -4.71 4.47 -7.32
C ALA A 33 -4.17 5.65 -8.13
N ARG A 34 -2.85 5.68 -8.37
CA ARG A 34 -2.20 6.70 -9.19
C ARG A 34 -2.71 6.71 -10.63
N GLY A 35 -2.90 5.55 -11.25
CA GLY A 35 -3.41 5.45 -12.61
C GLY A 35 -4.84 5.95 -12.76
N ARG A 36 -5.65 5.85 -11.69
CA ARG A 36 -7.06 6.25 -11.71
C ARG A 36 -7.28 7.73 -11.37
N PHE A 37 -6.52 8.29 -10.43
CA PHE A 37 -6.74 9.64 -9.88
C PHE A 37 -5.57 10.61 -10.07
N GLY A 38 -4.47 10.16 -10.66
CA GLY A 38 -3.26 10.93 -10.84
C GLY A 38 -2.34 10.96 -9.61
N PRO A 39 -1.12 11.49 -9.77
CA PRO A 39 -0.06 11.44 -8.76
C PRO A 39 -0.38 12.22 -7.48
N GLN A 40 -1.04 13.37 -7.60
CA GLN A 40 -1.30 14.27 -6.45
C GLN A 40 -2.37 13.72 -5.50
N TRP A 41 -3.24 12.85 -6.02
CA TRP A 41 -4.27 12.21 -5.21
C TRP A 41 -3.67 11.17 -4.25
N VAL A 42 -2.54 10.54 -4.61
CA VAL A 42 -1.87 9.55 -3.74
C VAL A 42 -1.05 10.25 -2.67
N ASN A 43 -1.66 10.51 -1.53
CA ASN A 43 -1.04 11.11 -0.34
C ASN A 43 -1.61 10.50 0.96
N ILE A 44 -1.03 10.86 2.11
CA ILE A 44 -1.39 10.30 3.44
C ILE A 44 -2.87 10.48 3.83
N ARG A 45 -3.56 11.50 3.29
CA ARG A 45 -5.00 11.71 3.56
C ARG A 45 -5.89 10.82 2.71
N ARG A 46 -5.38 10.30 1.59
CA ARG A 46 -6.14 9.57 0.56
C ARG A 46 -5.81 8.10 0.49
N VAL A 47 -4.58 7.69 0.79
CA VAL A 47 -4.15 6.30 0.69
C VAL A 47 -3.47 5.87 1.97
N ARG A 48 -3.96 4.78 2.58
CA ARG A 48 -3.28 4.10 3.69
C ARG A 48 -3.13 2.61 3.38
N LEU A 49 -1.96 2.08 3.72
CA LEU A 49 -1.61 0.67 3.59
C LEU A 49 -1.46 0.09 4.98
N GLY A 50 -2.24 -0.94 5.31
CA GLY A 50 -2.28 -1.56 6.63
C GLY A 50 -1.83 -3.01 6.56
N GLY A 51 -0.59 -3.26 6.97
CA GLY A 51 -0.04 -4.61 7.13
C GLY A 51 1.11 -4.58 8.12
N SER A 52 1.08 -5.45 9.12
CA SER A 52 2.18 -5.59 10.08
C SER A 52 3.40 -6.18 9.38
N SER A 53 3.24 -7.31 8.68
CA SER A 53 4.33 -7.92 7.89
C SER A 53 4.85 -7.03 6.75
N LEU A 54 4.02 -6.12 6.23
CA LEU A 54 4.48 -5.12 5.26
C LEU A 54 5.55 -4.22 5.86
N LEU A 55 5.43 -3.82 7.13
CA LEU A 55 6.45 -3.00 7.77
C LEU A 55 7.79 -3.76 7.82
N ASP A 56 7.76 -5.03 8.21
CA ASP A 56 8.97 -5.86 8.28
C ASP A 56 9.65 -6.00 6.90
N ASP A 57 8.88 -6.28 5.84
CA ASP A 57 9.41 -6.37 4.47
C ASP A 57 10.01 -5.03 3.99
N LEU A 58 9.36 -3.90 4.28
CA LEU A 58 9.86 -2.58 3.93
C LEU A 58 11.16 -2.25 4.67
N LEU A 59 11.24 -2.55 5.97
CA LEU A 59 12.46 -2.33 6.76
C LEU A 59 13.60 -3.23 6.28
N ALA A 60 13.32 -4.50 5.96
CA ALA A 60 14.31 -5.43 5.45
C ALA A 60 14.91 -4.95 4.11
N ARG A 61 14.06 -4.47 3.19
CA ARG A 61 14.49 -3.91 1.90
C ARG A 61 15.34 -2.65 2.03
N LEU A 62 15.14 -1.87 3.10
CA LEU A 62 15.96 -0.71 3.42
C LEU A 62 17.24 -1.08 4.17
N GLY A 63 17.48 -2.36 4.47
CA GLY A 63 18.60 -2.81 5.28
C GLY A 63 18.51 -2.39 6.75
N LEU A 64 17.29 -2.08 7.22
CA LEU A 64 17.02 -1.65 8.60
C LEU A 64 16.51 -2.78 9.50
N LEU A 65 16.24 -3.94 8.90
CA LEU A 65 15.85 -5.16 9.60
C LEU A 65 16.55 -6.34 8.93
N GLU A 66 17.29 -7.13 9.70
CA GLU A 66 17.80 -8.40 9.21
C GLU A 66 16.62 -9.33 8.95
N ALA A 67 16.58 -9.95 7.77
CA ALA A 67 15.60 -10.98 7.52
C ALA A 67 15.83 -12.09 8.55
N SER A 68 14.87 -12.28 9.46
CA SER A 68 14.93 -13.39 10.40
C SER A 68 15.04 -14.67 9.59
N SER A 69 16.23 -15.27 9.60
CA SER A 69 16.46 -16.62 9.11
C SER A 69 15.67 -17.55 10.02
N SER A 70 14.37 -17.67 9.75
CA SER A 70 13.54 -18.72 10.32
C SER A 70 13.88 -20.01 9.58
N GLY A 71 15.08 -20.51 9.87
CA GLY A 71 15.46 -21.88 9.62
C GLY A 71 14.79 -22.75 10.68
N PHE A 72 13.84 -23.55 10.23
CA PHE A 72 13.58 -24.89 10.74
C PHE A 72 13.62 -25.82 9.53
#